data_AF-A0A661PH53-F1
#
_entry.id   AF-A0A661PH53-F1
#
_cell.length_a   1.000
_cell.length_b   1.000
_cell.length_c   1.000
_cell.angle_alpha   90.00
_cell.angle_beta   90.00
_cell.angle_gamma   90.00
#
_symmetry.space_group_name_H-M   'P 1'
#
loop_
_entity.id
_entity.type
_entity.pdbx_description
1 polymer ?
#
loop_
_entity_poly.entity_id
_entity_poly.type
_entity_poly.pdbx_seq_one_letter_code
_entity_poly.pdbx_strand_id
1 'polypeptide(L)'
;MLGYHINMGLEDGRVIAPTTATQRTLARTVLASGGDYKLMAWRAADTHLHLSAACSRRRAGSWVRNLSTALRCRLGLPTRFTPAHFEPIVDQRHLYNVFRYVLRQDERHGIQLDPFAEASNIPDLLGMRSLGRYTGATVAQLLPRIRADELVARLGLTLPQLLEGPISDGARQQLSDAAAATVALPDLRQRLPESVAARRAAVAFVGDELTSQQLGALLDITARSVRRLRGQPADPRLMEAIARQLRLRTALAGSTAVPGQGREPKFTPGK
;
A
#
# COMPACT_ATOMS: atom_id res chain seq x y z
N MET A 1 5.97 27.90 0.36
CA MET A 1 5.85 26.67 1.17
C MET A 1 4.74 25.81 0.60
N LEU A 2 5.08 24.59 0.17
CA LEU A 2 4.19 23.67 -0.55
C LEU A 2 3.51 22.64 0.37
N GLY A 3 4.09 22.36 1.54
CA GLY A 3 3.57 21.34 2.45
C GLY A 3 4.53 21.02 3.59
N TYR A 4 4.37 19.83 4.18
CA TYR A 4 5.23 19.33 5.24
C TYR A 4 5.62 17.88 5.02
N HIS A 5 6.89 17.57 5.32
CA HIS A 5 7.34 16.22 5.66
C HIS A 5 7.12 16.01 7.15
N ILE A 6 6.54 14.88 7.50
CA ILE A 6 6.11 14.56 8.86
C ILE A 6 6.74 13.22 9.23
N ASN A 7 7.37 13.17 10.40
CA ASN A 7 7.86 11.92 11.00
C ASN A 7 7.22 11.74 12.39
N MET A 8 6.72 10.54 12.68
CA MET A 8 6.29 10.17 14.03
C MET A 8 6.63 8.70 14.33
N GLY A 9 7.14 8.42 15.52
CA GLY A 9 7.47 7.07 15.98
C GLY A 9 6.73 6.70 17.25
N LEU A 10 6.78 5.43 17.63
CA LEU A 10 6.30 5.00 18.94
C LEU A 10 7.31 5.37 20.04
N GLU A 11 6.81 5.74 21.23
CA GLU A 11 7.66 6.16 22.37
C GLU A 11 8.69 5.11 22.77
N ASP A 12 8.38 3.83 22.59
CA ASP A 12 9.27 2.71 22.92
C ASP A 12 9.99 2.09 21.71
N GLY A 13 9.86 2.70 20.54
CA GLY A 13 10.56 2.25 19.33
C GLY A 13 10.19 0.85 18.83
N ARG A 14 9.06 0.25 19.24
CA ARG A 14 8.64 -1.06 18.71
C ARG A 14 8.18 -0.98 17.24
N VAL A 15 8.12 -2.13 16.57
CA VAL A 15 7.53 -2.25 15.23
C VAL A 15 6.03 -1.93 15.28
N ILE A 16 5.58 -0.99 14.44
CA ILE A 16 4.19 -0.49 14.40
C ILE A 16 3.25 -1.52 13.79
N ALA A 17 3.66 -2.20 12.72
CA ALA A 17 2.83 -3.11 11.94
C ALA A 17 3.65 -4.34 11.50
N PRO A 18 3.89 -5.31 12.41
CA PRO A 18 4.82 -6.42 12.16
C PRO A 18 4.29 -7.50 11.19
N THR A 19 3.00 -7.47 10.84
CA THR A 19 2.39 -8.44 9.93
C THR A 19 1.68 -7.75 8.78
N THR A 20 1.55 -8.43 7.63
CA THR A 20 0.78 -7.95 6.46
C THR A 20 -0.63 -7.49 6.84
N ALA A 21 -1.32 -8.23 7.71
CA ALA A 21 -2.63 -7.85 8.23
C ALA A 21 -2.60 -6.47 8.93
N THR A 22 -1.65 -6.27 9.84
CA THR A 22 -1.47 -4.98 10.53
C THR A 22 -0.98 -3.86 9.59
N GLN A 23 -0.17 -4.17 8.57
CA GLN A 23 0.28 -3.21 7.56
C GLN A 23 -0.89 -2.70 6.71
N ARG A 24 -1.84 -3.58 6.35
CA ARG A 24 -3.08 -3.20 5.66
C ARG A 24 -3.99 -2.36 6.55
N THR A 25 -4.14 -2.70 7.85
CA THR A 25 -4.88 -1.87 8.80
C THR A 25 -4.25 -0.47 8.97
N LEU A 26 -2.92 -0.39 9.04
CA LEU A 26 -2.15 0.85 9.04
C LEU A 26 -2.45 1.66 7.77
N ALA A 27 -2.29 1.05 6.59
CA ALA A 27 -2.57 1.68 5.30
C ALA A 27 -3.98 2.22 5.20
N ARG A 28 -4.97 1.41 5.56
CA ARG A 28 -6.38 1.81 5.55
C ARG A 28 -6.63 3.01 6.44
N THR A 29 -5.97 3.09 7.59
CA THR A 29 -6.15 4.18 8.56
C THR A 29 -5.48 5.48 8.08
N VAL A 30 -4.28 5.40 7.50
CA VAL A 30 -3.60 6.55 6.90
C VAL A 30 -4.38 7.09 5.71
N LEU A 31 -4.75 6.21 4.76
CA LEU A 31 -5.42 6.61 3.51
C LEU A 31 -6.84 7.13 3.73
N ALA A 32 -7.60 6.54 4.66
CA ALA A 32 -8.96 7.00 4.95
C ALA A 32 -9.02 8.43 5.51
N SER A 33 -7.92 8.94 6.09
CA SER A 33 -7.86 10.28 6.65
C SER A 33 -7.02 11.27 5.84
N GLY A 34 -6.23 10.81 4.86
CA GLY A 34 -5.22 11.62 4.18
C GLY A 34 -5.74 12.48 3.01
N GLY A 35 -6.93 12.20 2.49
CA GLY A 35 -7.50 12.87 1.31
C GLY A 35 -7.61 14.38 1.49
N ASP A 36 -8.26 14.83 2.56
CA ASP A 36 -8.49 16.26 2.84
C ASP A 36 -7.20 17.06 3.05
N TYR A 37 -6.10 16.37 3.35
CA TYR A 37 -4.79 16.97 3.63
C TYR A 37 -3.85 16.89 2.43
N LYS A 38 -4.33 16.42 1.27
CA LYS A 38 -3.53 16.23 0.05
C LYS A 38 -2.28 15.38 0.32
N LEU A 39 -2.49 14.21 0.92
CA LEU A 39 -1.42 13.23 1.13
C LEU A 39 -0.79 12.82 -0.21
N MET A 40 0.53 12.92 -0.31
CA MET A 40 1.30 12.64 -1.52
C MET A 40 2.07 11.32 -1.41
N ALA A 41 2.84 11.15 -0.34
CA ALA A 41 3.56 9.92 -0.04
C ALA A 41 3.41 9.57 1.43
N TRP A 42 3.36 8.28 1.72
CA TRP A 42 3.55 7.78 3.07
C TRP A 42 4.22 6.42 3.07
N ARG A 43 4.93 6.15 4.16
CA ARG A 43 5.55 4.85 4.44
C ARG A 43 5.76 4.67 5.93
N ALA A 44 5.56 3.47 6.45
CA ALA A 44 6.11 3.09 7.75
C ALA A 44 7.48 2.42 7.56
N ALA A 45 8.49 2.94 8.25
CA ALA A 45 9.79 2.33 8.42
C ALA A 45 9.80 1.69 9.80
N ASP A 46 9.38 0.41 9.88
CA ASP A 46 9.20 -0.44 11.06
C ASP A 46 8.65 0.24 12.33
N THR A 47 9.46 1.09 12.96
CA THR A 47 9.24 1.78 14.23
C THR A 47 8.66 3.19 14.12
N HIS A 48 8.64 3.78 12.92
CA HIS A 48 8.14 5.13 12.67
C HIS A 48 7.43 5.28 11.31
N LEU A 49 6.64 6.33 11.17
CA LEU A 49 5.95 6.71 9.93
C LEU A 49 6.56 7.97 9.35
N HIS A 50 6.73 7.96 8.03
CA HIS A 50 6.98 9.14 7.23
C HIS A 50 5.77 9.47 6.38
N LEU A 51 5.35 10.73 6.40
CA LEU A 51 4.24 11.25 5.61
C LEU A 51 4.67 12.52 4.88
N SER A 52 4.14 12.78 3.70
CA SER A 52 4.23 14.08 3.04
C SER A 52 2.85 14.55 2.58
N ALA A 53 2.49 15.78 2.93
CA ALA A 53 1.16 16.33 2.68
C ALA A 53 1.22 17.81 2.28
N ALA A 54 0.42 18.19 1.29
CA ALA A 54 0.35 19.56 0.76
C ALA A 54 -0.74 20.38 1.48
N CYS A 55 -0.50 20.67 2.77
CA CYS A 55 -1.40 21.47 3.59
C CYS A 55 -0.64 22.37 4.59
N SER A 56 -1.35 23.26 5.27
CA SER A 56 -0.74 24.15 6.28
C SER A 56 -0.34 23.41 7.56
N ARG A 57 0.61 23.97 8.33
CA ARG A 57 1.12 23.37 9.57
C ARG A 57 0.02 23.01 10.56
N ARG A 58 -0.95 23.92 10.72
CA ARG A 58 -2.08 23.77 11.64
C ARG A 58 -2.96 22.58 11.23
N ARG A 59 -3.27 22.47 9.93
CA ARG A 59 -4.05 21.34 9.39
C ARG A 59 -3.29 20.03 9.53
N ALA A 60 -2.00 20.01 9.15
CA ALA A 60 -1.14 18.84 9.32
C ALA A 60 -1.06 18.39 10.80
N GLY A 61 -0.89 19.33 11.73
CA GLY A 61 -0.84 19.02 13.16
C GLY A 61 -2.16 18.46 13.72
N SER A 62 -3.30 18.98 13.27
CA SER A 62 -4.62 18.41 13.63
C SER A 62 -4.78 16.99 13.10
N TRP A 63 -4.46 16.79 11.82
CA TRP A 63 -4.52 15.47 11.18
C TRP A 63 -3.67 14.43 11.89
N VAL A 64 -2.40 14.73 12.14
CA VAL A 64 -1.44 13.79 12.73
C VAL A 64 -1.85 13.36 14.14
N ARG A 65 -2.44 14.27 14.93
CA ARG A 65 -2.99 13.97 16.26
C ARG A 65 -4.15 12.96 16.20
N ASN A 66 -5.06 13.16 15.25
CA ASN A 66 -6.19 12.26 15.04
C ASN A 66 -5.71 10.91 14.48
N LEU A 67 -4.76 10.95 13.54
CA LEU A 67 -4.16 9.77 12.93
C LEU A 67 -3.42 8.92 13.96
N SER A 68 -2.59 9.50 14.83
CA SER A 68 -1.86 8.76 15.86
C SER A 68 -2.81 8.05 16.84
N THR A 69 -3.90 8.72 17.23
CA THR A 69 -4.96 8.14 18.05
C THR A 69 -5.65 6.98 17.33
N ALA A 70 -6.06 7.18 16.08
CA ALA A 70 -6.73 6.15 15.29
C ALA A 70 -5.83 4.93 15.06
N LEU A 71 -4.54 5.14 14.75
CA LEU A 71 -3.56 4.07 14.59
C LEU A 71 -3.38 3.28 15.87
N ARG A 72 -3.20 3.95 17.02
CA ARG A 72 -3.07 3.27 18.32
C ARG A 72 -4.27 2.37 18.60
N CYS A 73 -5.49 2.88 18.43
CA CYS A 73 -6.70 2.12 18.68
C CYS A 73 -6.88 0.95 17.71
N ARG A 74 -6.68 1.16 16.40
CA ARG A 74 -6.94 0.13 15.37
C ARG A 74 -5.88 -0.96 15.30
N LEU A 75 -4.64 -0.63 15.67
CA LEU A 75 -3.53 -1.59 15.71
C LEU A 75 -3.32 -2.20 17.10
N GLY A 76 -4.10 -1.79 18.11
CA GLY A 76 -3.96 -2.28 19.49
C GLY A 76 -2.59 -1.95 20.10
N LEU A 77 -2.02 -0.80 19.76
CA LEU A 77 -0.67 -0.42 20.22
C LEU A 77 -0.73 -0.01 21.70
N PRO A 78 0.14 -0.55 22.57
CA PRO A 78 0.09 -0.27 24.01
C PRO A 78 0.71 1.08 24.37
N THR A 79 1.52 1.65 23.48
CA THR A 79 2.21 2.92 23.69
C THR A 79 1.68 4.03 22.77
N ARG A 80 2.03 5.27 23.09
CA ARG A 80 1.68 6.44 22.28
C ARG A 80 2.72 6.67 21.19
N PHE A 81 2.34 7.50 20.23
CA PHE A 81 3.31 8.10 19.32
C PHE A 81 3.96 9.31 19.99
N THR A 82 5.26 9.49 19.75
CA THR A 82 5.97 10.70 20.13
C THR A 82 5.40 11.92 19.39
N PRO A 83 5.60 13.15 19.89
CA PRO A 83 5.27 14.35 19.14
C PRO A 83 5.90 14.32 17.74
N ALA A 84 5.06 14.48 16.71
CA ALA A 84 5.54 14.41 15.34
C ALA A 84 6.50 15.57 15.00
N HIS A 85 7.58 15.25 14.29
CA HIS A 85 8.48 16.22 13.69
C HIS A 85 7.87 16.73 12.37
N PHE A 86 7.96 18.04 12.13
CA PHE A 86 7.43 18.69 10.94
C PHE A 86 8.52 19.50 10.26
N GLU A 87 8.88 19.10 9.05
CA GLU A 87 9.83 19.82 8.22
C GLU A 87 9.10 20.49 7.05
N PRO A 88 9.22 21.83 6.87
CA PRO A 88 8.53 22.54 5.81
C PRO A 88 9.10 22.19 4.43
N ILE A 89 8.23 21.87 3.49
CA ILE A 89 8.60 21.69 2.08
C ILE A 89 8.54 23.07 1.42
N VAL A 90 9.69 23.67 1.18
CA VAL A 90 9.77 25.09 0.77
C VAL A 90 9.56 25.30 -0.72
N ASP A 91 10.01 24.36 -1.56
CA ASP A 91 9.98 24.44 -3.01
C ASP A 91 9.76 23.07 -3.68
N GLN A 92 9.69 23.08 -5.01
CA GLN A 92 9.36 21.92 -5.83
C GLN A 92 10.47 20.86 -5.86
N ARG A 93 11.74 21.26 -5.81
CA ARG A 93 12.88 20.34 -5.75
C ARG A 93 12.89 19.61 -4.41
N HIS A 94 12.65 20.34 -3.32
CA HIS A 94 12.50 19.77 -1.99
C HIS A 94 11.31 18.80 -1.96
N LEU A 95 10.16 19.15 -2.55
CA LEU A 95 9.01 18.25 -2.62
C LEU A 95 9.33 16.93 -3.33
N TYR A 96 10.01 17.00 -4.48
CA TYR A 96 10.44 15.82 -5.23
C TYR A 96 11.38 14.92 -4.41
N ASN A 97 12.35 15.53 -3.72
CA ASN A 97 13.30 14.80 -2.87
C ASN A 97 12.61 14.15 -1.67
N VAL A 98 11.72 14.86 -0.98
CA VAL A 98 10.93 14.34 0.15
C VAL A 98 10.06 13.18 -0.31
N PHE A 99 9.35 13.31 -1.44
CA PHE A 99 8.53 12.23 -1.97
C PHE A 99 9.36 10.95 -2.16
N ARG A 100 10.52 11.05 -2.82
CA ARG A 100 11.43 9.91 -3.03
C ARG A 100 12.02 9.40 -1.73
N TYR A 101 12.34 10.29 -0.80
CA TYR A 101 12.87 9.95 0.51
C TYR A 101 11.88 9.09 1.29
N VAL A 102 10.61 9.52 1.38
CA VAL A 102 9.54 8.80 2.10
C VAL A 102 9.38 7.39 1.56
N LEU A 103 9.37 7.21 0.24
CA LEU A 103 9.21 5.89 -0.37
C LEU A 103 10.44 4.97 -0.25
N ARG A 104 11.62 5.50 0.11
CA ARG A 104 12.91 4.79 0.21
C ARG A 104 13.30 4.30 1.61
N GLN A 105 12.48 4.54 2.62
CA GLN A 105 12.97 4.41 4.01
C GLN A 105 13.33 2.98 4.42
N ASP A 106 12.64 1.97 3.89
CA ASP A 106 12.97 0.54 4.08
C ASP A 106 14.37 0.17 3.59
N GLU A 107 14.77 0.68 2.41
CA GLU A 107 16.09 0.41 1.80
C GLU A 107 17.24 0.81 2.74
N ARG A 108 17.01 1.79 3.62
CA ARG A 108 18.04 2.31 4.55
C ARG A 108 18.18 1.52 5.83
N HIS A 109 17.11 0.84 6.26
CA HIS A 109 17.13 0.09 7.51
C HIS A 109 17.62 -1.35 7.34
N GLY A 110 17.80 -1.82 6.09
CA GLY A 110 18.33 -3.16 5.81
C GLY A 110 17.34 -4.28 6.16
N ILE A 111 16.07 -3.96 6.40
CA ILE A 111 15.03 -4.92 6.75
C ILE A 111 13.94 -4.85 5.67
N GLN A 112 13.81 -5.93 4.89
CA GLN A 112 12.77 -6.04 3.87
C GLN A 112 11.60 -6.88 4.40
N LEU A 113 10.86 -6.33 5.38
CA LEU A 113 9.69 -7.01 5.98
C LEU A 113 8.42 -6.95 5.11
N ASP A 114 8.44 -6.17 4.03
CA ASP A 114 7.22 -5.84 3.27
C ASP A 114 7.45 -5.93 1.76
N PRO A 115 7.51 -7.15 1.19
CA PRO A 115 7.76 -7.35 -0.24
C PRO A 115 6.64 -6.78 -1.13
N PHE A 116 5.44 -6.56 -0.57
CA PHE A 116 4.28 -6.04 -1.30
C PHE A 116 4.06 -4.53 -1.09
N ALA A 117 4.93 -3.87 -0.31
CA ALA A 117 4.85 -2.47 0.06
C ALA A 117 3.49 -2.08 0.68
N GLU A 118 2.87 -2.99 1.44
CA GLU A 118 1.57 -2.83 2.10
C GLU A 118 1.57 -1.67 3.10
N ALA A 119 2.70 -1.40 3.74
CA ALA A 119 2.94 -0.30 4.66
C ALA A 119 3.38 1.01 3.96
N SER A 120 2.92 1.23 2.72
CA SER A 120 3.13 2.47 1.95
C SER A 120 1.92 2.78 1.05
N ASN A 121 1.97 3.93 0.35
CA ASN A 121 1.06 4.19 -0.78
C ASN A 121 1.62 3.79 -2.16
N ILE A 122 2.72 3.03 -2.26
CA ILE A 122 3.17 2.50 -3.56
C ILE A 122 2.05 1.70 -4.25
N PRO A 123 1.33 0.79 -3.56
CA PRO A 123 0.18 0.10 -4.15
C PRO A 123 -0.90 1.03 -4.68
N ASP A 124 -1.18 2.13 -3.99
CA ASP A 124 -2.19 3.11 -4.39
C ASP A 124 -1.77 3.90 -5.63
N LEU A 125 -0.52 4.35 -5.66
CA LEU A 125 0.06 5.06 -6.80
C LEU A 125 0.14 4.20 -8.07
N LEU A 126 0.31 2.89 -7.89
CA LEU A 126 0.31 1.90 -8.97
C LEU A 126 -1.08 1.32 -9.26
N GLY A 127 -2.14 1.88 -8.67
CA GLY A 127 -3.54 1.45 -8.89
C GLY A 127 -3.84 0.02 -8.43
N MET A 128 -3.00 -0.58 -7.59
CA MET A 128 -3.17 -1.91 -6.99
C MET A 128 -4.06 -1.89 -5.75
N ARG A 129 -4.40 -0.70 -5.25
CA ARG A 129 -5.32 -0.48 -4.13
C ARG A 129 -6.32 0.62 -4.48
N SER A 130 -7.58 0.46 -4.09
CA SER A 130 -8.66 1.39 -4.42
C SER A 130 -8.74 2.60 -3.48
N LEU A 131 -8.45 2.38 -2.21
CA LEU A 131 -8.67 3.36 -1.14
C LEU A 131 -7.83 4.64 -1.31
N GLY A 132 -6.56 4.52 -1.69
CA GLY A 132 -5.65 5.66 -1.84
C GLY A 132 -5.55 6.21 -3.26
N ARG A 133 -6.46 5.88 -4.18
CA ARG A 133 -6.39 6.37 -5.58
C ARG A 133 -6.23 7.88 -5.71
N TYR A 134 -6.78 8.64 -4.77
CA TYR A 134 -6.64 10.10 -4.73
C TYR A 134 -5.17 10.56 -4.60
N THR A 135 -4.27 9.74 -4.04
CA THR A 135 -2.85 10.09 -3.94
C THR A 135 -2.21 10.12 -5.32
N GLY A 136 -2.64 9.27 -6.25
CA GLY A 136 -2.17 9.29 -7.64
C GLY A 136 -2.49 10.62 -8.34
N ALA A 137 -3.74 11.10 -8.21
CA ALA A 137 -4.13 12.41 -8.74
C ALA A 137 -3.35 13.56 -8.09
N THR A 138 -3.15 13.49 -6.77
CA THR A 138 -2.37 14.49 -6.02
C THR A 138 -0.91 14.53 -6.48
N VAL A 139 -0.29 13.36 -6.67
CA VAL A 139 1.09 13.24 -7.18
C VAL A 139 1.19 13.69 -8.63
N ALA A 140 0.25 13.35 -9.50
CA ALA A 140 0.25 13.82 -10.88
C ALA A 140 0.17 15.36 -10.95
N GLN A 141 -0.63 15.98 -10.08
CA GLN A 141 -0.76 17.43 -10.00
C GLN A 141 0.52 18.10 -9.47
N LEU A 142 1.11 17.57 -8.41
CA LEU A 142 2.21 18.24 -7.68
C LEU A 142 3.60 17.76 -8.08
N LEU A 143 3.71 16.60 -8.72
CA LEU A 143 4.96 15.92 -9.05
C LEU A 143 4.84 15.25 -10.44
N PRO A 144 4.56 16.01 -11.52
CA PRO A 144 4.25 15.45 -12.84
C PRO A 144 5.42 14.69 -13.50
N ARG A 145 6.63 14.80 -12.94
CA ARG A 145 7.82 14.09 -13.40
C ARG A 145 8.01 12.71 -12.75
N ILE A 146 7.24 12.38 -11.71
CA ILE A 146 7.25 11.03 -11.14
C ILE A 146 6.53 10.11 -12.13
N ARG A 147 7.25 9.09 -12.59
CA ARG A 147 6.75 8.15 -13.58
C ARG A 147 6.42 6.81 -12.94
N ALA A 148 5.53 6.05 -13.57
CA ALA A 148 5.15 4.72 -13.08
C ALA A 148 6.35 3.75 -13.02
N ASP A 149 7.27 3.82 -13.98
CA ASP A 149 8.48 2.99 -14.00
C ASP A 149 9.38 3.23 -12.77
N GLU A 150 9.52 4.48 -12.32
CA GLU A 150 10.26 4.79 -11.09
C GLU A 150 9.62 4.15 -9.85
N LEU A 151 8.29 4.07 -9.81
CA LEU A 151 7.54 3.47 -8.70
C LEU A 151 7.61 1.94 -8.74
N VAL A 152 7.45 1.33 -9.92
CA VAL A 152 7.52 -0.13 -10.07
C VAL A 152 8.93 -0.67 -9.79
N ALA A 153 9.97 0.08 -10.14
CA ALA A 153 11.35 -0.27 -9.81
C ALA A 153 11.59 -0.43 -8.29
N ARG A 154 10.76 0.19 -7.44
CA ARG A 154 10.83 0.01 -5.97
C ARG A 154 10.38 -1.34 -5.49
N LEU A 155 9.58 -2.03 -6.28
CA LEU A 155 9.14 -3.39 -6.02
C LEU A 155 10.13 -4.41 -6.60
N GLY A 156 11.26 -3.96 -7.14
CA GLY A 156 12.22 -4.83 -7.84
C GLY A 156 11.73 -5.32 -9.20
N LEU A 157 10.77 -4.62 -9.80
CA LEU A 157 10.09 -5.02 -11.04
C LEU A 157 10.27 -3.98 -12.16
N THR A 158 9.92 -4.38 -13.36
CA THR A 158 9.70 -3.49 -14.51
C THR A 158 8.20 -3.25 -14.73
N LEU A 159 7.86 -2.13 -15.38
CA LEU A 159 6.47 -1.80 -15.67
C LEU A 159 5.74 -2.88 -16.49
N PRO A 160 6.33 -3.48 -17.56
CA PRO A 160 5.69 -4.57 -18.29
C PRO A 160 5.41 -5.80 -17.42
N GLN A 161 6.31 -6.18 -16.50
CA GLN A 161 6.06 -7.29 -15.58
C GLN A 161 4.80 -7.05 -14.72
N LEU A 162 4.59 -5.82 -14.26
CA LEU A 162 3.43 -5.49 -13.43
C LEU A 162 2.13 -5.35 -14.22
N LEU A 163 2.16 -4.77 -15.43
CA LEU A 163 0.96 -4.46 -16.20
C LEU A 163 0.51 -5.61 -17.11
N GLU A 164 1.46 -6.31 -17.71
CA GLU A 164 1.24 -7.24 -18.81
C GLU A 164 1.79 -8.64 -18.51
N GLY A 165 2.57 -8.79 -17.43
CA GLY A 165 3.15 -10.06 -17.03
C GLY A 165 2.10 -11.17 -16.86
N PRO A 166 2.49 -12.44 -17.07
CA PRO A 166 1.59 -13.57 -16.85
C PRO A 166 1.22 -13.67 -15.37
N ILE A 167 0.08 -14.29 -15.11
CA ILE A 167 -0.34 -14.66 -13.74
C ILE A 167 -0.15 -16.16 -13.60
N SER A 168 0.83 -16.54 -12.77
CA SER A 168 1.13 -17.94 -12.47
C SER A 168 0.01 -18.62 -11.68
N ASP A 169 -0.06 -19.95 -11.76
CA ASP A 169 -1.00 -20.75 -10.96
C ASP A 169 -0.76 -20.56 -9.45
N GLY A 170 0.50 -20.45 -9.03
CA GLY A 170 0.86 -20.15 -7.65
C GLY A 170 0.28 -18.81 -7.17
N ALA A 171 0.33 -17.77 -8.01
CA ALA A 171 -0.32 -16.50 -7.68
C ALA A 171 -1.85 -16.61 -7.69
N ARG A 172 -2.45 -17.40 -8.58
CA ARG A 172 -3.92 -17.66 -8.57
C ARG A 172 -4.38 -18.28 -7.25
N GLN A 173 -3.57 -19.13 -6.62
CA GLN A 173 -3.87 -19.66 -5.28
C GLN A 173 -3.94 -18.56 -4.20
N GLN A 174 -3.37 -17.39 -4.46
CA GLN A 174 -3.40 -16.22 -3.57
C GLN A 174 -4.53 -15.22 -3.92
N LEU A 175 -5.53 -15.63 -4.71
CA LEU A 175 -6.61 -14.75 -5.17
C LEU A 175 -7.34 -14.02 -4.02
N SER A 176 -7.66 -14.72 -2.92
CA SER A 176 -8.33 -14.10 -1.76
C SER A 176 -7.47 -13.02 -1.12
N ASP A 177 -6.18 -13.29 -0.92
CA ASP A 177 -5.24 -12.33 -0.34
C ASP A 177 -5.01 -11.13 -1.27
N ALA A 178 -4.83 -11.37 -2.57
CA ALA A 178 -4.71 -10.31 -3.57
C ALA A 178 -5.95 -9.39 -3.58
N ALA A 179 -7.15 -9.98 -3.52
CA ALA A 179 -8.39 -9.22 -3.43
C ALA A 179 -8.52 -8.46 -2.11
N ALA A 180 -8.11 -9.03 -0.97
CA ALA A 180 -8.06 -8.33 0.31
C ALA A 180 -7.09 -7.12 0.27
N ALA A 181 -5.92 -7.29 -0.35
CA ALA A 181 -4.92 -6.24 -0.53
C ALA A 181 -5.47 -5.04 -1.31
N THR A 182 -6.31 -5.28 -2.34
CA THR A 182 -6.89 -4.19 -3.15
C THR A 182 -7.76 -3.22 -2.36
N VAL A 183 -8.32 -3.66 -1.24
CA VAL A 183 -9.18 -2.86 -0.34
C VAL A 183 -8.53 -2.63 1.04
N ALA A 184 -7.23 -2.95 1.17
CA ALA A 184 -6.46 -2.87 2.40
C ALA A 184 -7.15 -3.52 3.61
N LEU A 185 -7.68 -4.73 3.41
CA LEU A 185 -8.25 -5.53 4.49
C LEU A 185 -7.28 -6.67 4.87
N PRO A 186 -7.23 -7.06 6.16
CA PRO A 186 -6.45 -8.22 6.59
C PRO A 186 -6.81 -9.49 5.81
N ASP A 187 -8.12 -9.73 5.63
CA ASP A 187 -8.70 -10.80 4.86
C ASP A 187 -10.09 -10.38 4.34
N LEU A 188 -10.77 -11.27 3.61
CA LEU A 188 -12.13 -11.03 3.10
C LEU A 188 -13.23 -11.61 4.00
N ARG A 189 -12.92 -12.26 5.13
CA ARG A 189 -13.88 -13.06 5.92
C ARG A 189 -15.05 -12.23 6.41
N GLN A 190 -14.80 -10.99 6.82
CA GLN A 190 -15.84 -10.07 7.27
C GLN A 190 -16.81 -9.70 6.15
N ARG A 191 -18.07 -9.44 6.50
CA ARG A 191 -19.13 -9.03 5.55
C ARG A 191 -19.21 -7.49 5.40
N LEU A 192 -18.06 -6.86 5.24
CA LEU A 192 -17.98 -5.42 4.94
C LEU A 192 -18.38 -5.16 3.48
N PRO A 193 -18.96 -3.99 3.14
CA PRO A 193 -19.25 -3.62 1.75
C PRO A 193 -18.04 -3.78 0.82
N GLU A 194 -16.85 -3.39 1.28
CA GLU A 194 -15.60 -3.51 0.53
C GLU A 194 -15.16 -4.96 0.35
N SER A 195 -15.33 -5.82 1.36
CA SER A 195 -15.06 -7.25 1.24
C SER A 195 -15.96 -7.90 0.18
N VAL A 196 -17.24 -7.52 0.16
CA VAL A 196 -18.20 -8.02 -0.83
C VAL A 196 -17.86 -7.51 -2.23
N ALA A 197 -17.47 -6.24 -2.36
CA ALA A 197 -17.02 -5.65 -3.63
C ALA A 197 -15.76 -6.34 -4.16
N ALA A 198 -14.75 -6.57 -3.30
CA ALA A 198 -13.52 -7.25 -3.67
C ALA A 198 -13.76 -8.71 -4.07
N ARG A 199 -14.58 -9.46 -3.33
CA ARG A 199 -14.98 -10.83 -3.71
C ARG A 199 -15.69 -10.86 -5.06
N ARG A 200 -16.60 -9.92 -5.30
CA ARG A 200 -17.32 -9.82 -6.58
C ARG A 200 -16.37 -9.54 -7.74
N ALA A 201 -15.45 -8.61 -7.55
CA ALA A 201 -14.40 -8.30 -8.53
C ALA A 201 -13.49 -9.51 -8.78
N ALA A 202 -13.11 -10.25 -7.75
CA ALA A 202 -12.32 -11.48 -7.89
C ALA A 202 -13.07 -12.56 -8.68
N VAL A 203 -14.37 -12.74 -8.40
CA VAL A 203 -15.21 -13.69 -9.15
C VAL A 203 -15.33 -13.30 -10.61
N ALA A 204 -15.56 -12.02 -10.91
CA ALA A 204 -15.64 -11.52 -12.27
C ALA A 204 -14.29 -11.59 -13.00
N PHE A 205 -13.18 -11.33 -12.30
CA PHE A 205 -11.83 -11.40 -12.84
C PHE A 205 -11.46 -12.82 -13.32
N VAL A 206 -11.84 -13.85 -12.55
CA VAL A 206 -11.61 -15.25 -12.93
C VAL A 206 -12.59 -15.71 -14.03
N GLY A 207 -13.78 -15.12 -14.08
CA GLY A 207 -14.81 -15.50 -15.06
C GLY A 207 -15.21 -16.97 -14.93
N ASP A 208 -15.18 -17.67 -16.07
CA ASP A 208 -15.57 -19.08 -16.21
C ASP A 208 -14.37 -20.05 -16.24
N GLU A 209 -13.14 -19.55 -16.04
CA GLU A 209 -11.93 -20.39 -16.02
C GLU A 209 -11.94 -21.45 -14.91
N LEU A 210 -12.65 -21.20 -13.81
CA LEU A 210 -12.80 -22.11 -12.68
C LEU A 210 -14.26 -22.45 -12.41
N THR A 211 -14.51 -23.68 -11.93
CA THR A 211 -15.83 -24.04 -11.41
C THR A 211 -16.19 -23.21 -10.17
N SER A 212 -17.48 -23.05 -9.88
CA SER A 212 -17.91 -22.32 -8.67
C SER A 212 -17.40 -22.96 -7.37
N GLN A 213 -17.10 -24.26 -7.37
CA GLN A 213 -16.54 -24.95 -6.20
C GLN A 213 -15.07 -24.61 -6.01
N GLN A 214 -14.25 -24.69 -7.06
CA GLN A 214 -12.83 -24.32 -7.00
C GLN A 214 -12.66 -22.85 -6.60
N LEU A 215 -13.41 -21.94 -7.25
CA LEU A 215 -13.35 -20.52 -6.94
C LEU A 215 -13.88 -20.19 -5.54
N GLY A 216 -14.87 -20.95 -5.06
CA GLY A 216 -15.35 -20.84 -3.69
C GLY A 216 -14.28 -21.19 -2.66
N ALA A 217 -13.54 -22.28 -2.91
CA ALA A 217 -12.42 -22.69 -2.07
C ALA A 217 -11.31 -21.62 -2.04
N LEU A 218 -10.93 -21.06 -3.19
CA LEU A 218 -9.92 -20.00 -3.28
C LEU A 218 -10.29 -18.74 -2.50
N LEU A 219 -11.57 -18.38 -2.47
CA LEU A 219 -12.08 -17.14 -1.87
C LEU A 219 -12.64 -17.32 -0.45
N ASP A 220 -12.56 -18.53 0.10
CA ASP A 220 -13.17 -18.90 1.39
C ASP A 220 -14.66 -18.52 1.45
N ILE A 221 -15.42 -18.90 0.41
CA ILE A 221 -16.87 -18.71 0.30
C ILE A 221 -17.56 -19.92 -0.34
N THR A 222 -18.87 -20.05 -0.13
CA THR A 222 -19.63 -21.16 -0.71
C THR A 222 -19.79 -21.04 -2.22
N ALA A 223 -19.88 -22.17 -2.93
CA ALA A 223 -20.17 -22.19 -4.37
C ALA A 223 -21.48 -21.47 -4.73
N ARG A 224 -22.49 -21.53 -3.84
CA ARG A 224 -23.74 -20.75 -3.96
C ARG A 224 -23.47 -19.25 -3.97
N SER A 225 -22.55 -18.78 -3.13
CA SER A 225 -22.14 -17.36 -3.10
C SER A 225 -21.43 -16.95 -4.38
N VAL A 226 -20.55 -17.81 -4.92
CA VAL A 226 -19.90 -17.56 -6.22
C VAL A 226 -20.93 -17.41 -7.33
N ARG A 227 -21.87 -18.36 -7.47
CA ARG A 227 -22.95 -18.27 -8.48
C ARG A 227 -23.75 -16.97 -8.36
N ARG A 228 -24.09 -16.57 -7.13
CA ARG A 228 -24.79 -15.30 -6.86
C ARG A 228 -23.96 -14.08 -7.27
N LEU A 229 -22.64 -14.09 -7.01
CA LEU A 229 -21.75 -12.97 -7.35
C LEU A 229 -21.48 -12.86 -8.85
N ARG A 230 -21.45 -13.98 -9.60
CA ARG A 230 -21.32 -13.97 -11.06
C ARG A 230 -22.42 -13.17 -11.77
N GLY A 231 -23.64 -13.21 -11.24
CA GLY A 231 -24.78 -12.45 -11.77
C GLY A 231 -24.80 -10.97 -11.40
N GLN A 232 -23.76 -10.43 -10.74
CA GLN A 232 -23.72 -9.04 -10.29
C GLN A 232 -22.64 -8.26 -11.03
N PRO A 233 -22.89 -6.97 -11.36
CA PRO A 233 -21.87 -6.13 -11.97
C PRO A 233 -20.70 -5.93 -11.00
N ALA A 234 -19.49 -6.20 -11.47
CA ALA A 234 -18.24 -5.94 -10.78
C ALA A 234 -17.65 -4.59 -11.21
N ASP A 235 -16.92 -3.95 -10.30
CA ASP A 235 -16.17 -2.74 -10.63
C ASP A 235 -14.91 -3.11 -11.42
N PRO A 236 -14.76 -2.69 -12.70
CA PRO A 236 -13.60 -3.00 -13.52
C PRO A 236 -12.28 -2.53 -12.88
N ARG A 237 -12.35 -1.45 -12.09
CA ARG A 237 -11.20 -0.87 -11.40
C ARG A 237 -10.65 -1.79 -10.31
N LEU A 238 -11.52 -2.53 -9.62
CA LEU A 238 -11.09 -3.54 -8.64
C LEU A 238 -10.55 -4.78 -9.34
N MET A 239 -11.14 -5.20 -10.46
CA MET A 239 -10.62 -6.32 -11.26
C MET A 239 -9.18 -6.04 -11.74
N GLU A 240 -8.94 -4.84 -12.25
CA GLU A 240 -7.59 -4.42 -12.67
C GLU A 240 -6.60 -4.38 -11.49
N ALA A 241 -7.03 -3.86 -10.34
CA ALA A 241 -6.21 -3.87 -9.13
C ALA A 241 -5.85 -5.30 -8.69
N ILE A 242 -6.81 -6.23 -8.74
CA ILE A 242 -6.59 -7.66 -8.43
C ILE A 242 -5.58 -8.26 -9.41
N ALA A 243 -5.73 -7.99 -10.71
CA ALA A 243 -4.81 -8.46 -11.73
C ALA A 243 -3.37 -7.99 -11.46
N ARG A 244 -3.19 -6.70 -11.15
CA ARG A 244 -1.86 -6.13 -10.81
C ARG A 244 -1.29 -6.75 -9.52
N GLN A 245 -2.11 -6.97 -8.50
CA GLN A 245 -1.70 -7.65 -7.26
C GLN A 245 -1.24 -9.10 -7.52
N LEU A 246 -1.90 -9.83 -8.42
CA LEU A 246 -1.52 -11.19 -8.80
C LEU A 246 -0.24 -11.24 -9.65
N ARG A 247 -0.05 -10.25 -10.54
CA ARG A 247 1.19 -10.11 -11.33
C ARG A 247 2.39 -9.78 -10.45
N LEU A 248 2.22 -8.88 -9.48
CA LEU A 248 3.24 -8.60 -8.46
C LEU A 248 3.68 -9.88 -7.75
N ARG A 249 2.72 -10.68 -7.28
CA ARG A 249 2.99 -11.98 -6.61
C ARG A 249 3.71 -12.96 -7.53
N THR A 250 3.29 -13.06 -8.79
CA THR A 250 3.96 -13.90 -9.79
C THR A 250 5.41 -13.49 -10.00
N ALA A 251 5.66 -12.19 -10.18
CA ALA A 251 6.99 -11.68 -10.43
C ALA A 251 7.92 -11.84 -9.22
N LEU A 252 7.41 -11.60 -8.00
CA LEU A 252 8.19 -11.80 -6.77
C LEU A 252 8.48 -13.27 -6.47
N ALA A 253 7.57 -14.19 -6.81
CA ALA A 253 7.82 -15.63 -6.66
C ALA A 253 8.91 -16.15 -7.63
N GLY A 254 9.04 -15.52 -8.81
CA GLY A 254 10.08 -15.85 -9.79
C GLY A 254 11.45 -15.20 -9.51
N SER A 255 11.48 -14.11 -8.74
CA SER A 255 12.71 -13.46 -8.29
C SER A 255 13.35 -14.27 -7.17
N THR A 256 14.08 -15.33 -7.53
CA THR A 256 14.97 -16.08 -6.61
C THR A 256 16.13 -15.23 -6.08
N ALA A 257 16.32 -14.03 -6.63
CA ALA A 257 17.29 -13.07 -6.13
C ALA A 257 16.88 -12.64 -4.72
N VAL A 258 17.62 -13.13 -3.71
CA VAL A 258 17.58 -12.60 -2.34
C VAL A 258 17.83 -11.09 -2.46
N PRO A 259 16.81 -10.25 -2.26
CA PRO A 259 16.98 -8.82 -2.42
C PRO A 259 17.82 -8.34 -1.23
N GLY A 260 19.06 -7.92 -1.51
CA GLY A 260 19.99 -7.44 -0.48
C GLY A 260 21.46 -7.86 -0.63
N GLN A 261 21.81 -8.86 -1.46
CA GLN A 261 23.22 -9.30 -1.57
C GLN A 261 24.07 -8.52 -2.60
N GLY A 262 23.51 -7.50 -3.27
CA GLY A 262 24.15 -6.93 -4.47
C GLY A 262 25.00 -5.66 -4.29
N ARG A 263 24.88 -4.90 -3.19
CA ARG A 263 25.64 -3.65 -2.97
C ARG A 263 25.52 -3.23 -1.51
N GLU A 264 26.58 -3.40 -0.72
CA GLU A 264 26.71 -2.62 0.51
C GLU A 264 26.66 -1.13 0.13
N PRO A 265 25.72 -0.34 0.66
CA PRO A 265 25.81 1.10 0.53
C PRO A 265 27.06 1.54 1.29
N LYS A 266 28.05 2.11 0.58
CA LYS A 266 29.12 2.88 1.21
C LYS A 266 28.48 4.06 1.93
N PHE A 267 28.15 3.87 3.20
CA PHE A 267 27.71 4.93 4.08
C PHE A 267 28.93 5.77 4.43
N THR A 268 29.15 6.84 3.68
CA THR A 268 29.99 7.96 4.14
C THR A 268 29.13 8.85 5.02
N PRO A 269 29.31 8.85 6.36
CA PRO A 269 28.66 9.85 7.20
C PRO A 269 29.16 11.24 6.76
N GLY A 270 28.22 12.10 6.37
CA GLY A 270 28.50 13.52 6.21
C GLY A 270 28.82 14.12 7.58
N LYS A 271 29.97 14.78 7.69
CA LYS A 271 30.32 15.66 8.80
C LYS A 271 29.51 16.95 8.74
#